data_AF-A0A2K2HDN0-F1
#
_entry.id   AF-A0A2K2HDN0-F1
#
_cell.length_a   1.000
_cell.length_b   1.000
_cell.length_c   1.000
_cell.angle_alpha   90.00
_cell.angle_beta   90.00
_cell.angle_gamma   90.00
#
_symmetry.space_group_name_H-M   'P 1'
#
loop_
_entity.id
_entity.type
_entity.pdbx_description
1 polymer ?
#
loop_
_entity_poly.entity_id
_entity_poly.type
_entity_poly.pdbx_seq_one_letter_code
_entity_poly.pdbx_strand_id
1 'polypeptide(L)'
;MNSLLKYLYHGSRLLLGGLFLFAGFIKAQDVVAFAGNIAAYQLLPYQFNYLLAACLPYIEIIAGVLLLTGRRVRPAALLCGLLTLVFIGALLSAWMRGLDISCGCFSPEAKTSIGEALLRDLGLLILAHFSFHLRNRFTTPRASR
;
A
#
# COMPACT_ATOMS: atom_id res chain seq x y z
N MET A 1 11.12 25.12 -13.84
CA MET A 1 10.91 23.65 -13.92
C MET A 1 11.19 22.90 -12.60
N ASN A 2 12.20 23.27 -11.79
CA ASN A 2 12.61 22.45 -10.63
C ASN A 2 11.70 22.53 -9.39
N SER A 3 10.95 23.62 -9.19
CA SER A 3 10.07 23.75 -8.03
C SER A 3 8.84 22.84 -8.13
N LEU A 4 8.27 22.70 -9.33
CA LEU A 4 7.12 21.82 -9.58
C LEU A 4 7.46 20.34 -9.27
N LEU A 5 8.61 19.86 -9.75
CA LEU A 5 9.09 18.50 -9.47
C LEU A 5 9.32 18.25 -7.97
N LYS A 6 9.78 19.27 -7.23
CA LYS A 6 9.95 19.18 -5.77
C LYS A 6 8.60 19.06 -5.06
N TYR A 7 7.62 19.88 -5.42
CA TYR A 7 6.27 19.81 -4.86
C TYR A 7 5.61 18.46 -5.16
N LEU A 8 5.72 17.97 -6.39
CA LEU A 8 5.21 16.65 -6.79
C LEU A 8 5.87 15.51 -6.01
N TYR A 9 7.19 15.57 -5.79
CA TYR A 9 7.91 14.58 -5.00
C TYR A 9 7.47 14.57 -3.53
N HIS A 10 7.41 15.73 -2.88
CA HIS A 10 6.98 15.80 -1.48
C HIS A 10 5.51 15.41 -1.32
N GLY A 11 4.63 15.88 -2.22
CA GLY A 11 3.21 15.54 -2.23
C GLY A 11 2.98 14.05 -2.40
N SER A 12 3.56 13.42 -3.43
CA SER A 12 3.40 11.97 -3.67
C SER A 12 3.90 11.12 -2.51
N ARG A 13 5.05 11.49 -1.92
CA ARG A 13 5.61 10.80 -0.75
C ARG A 13 4.70 10.91 0.47
N LEU A 14 4.17 12.10 0.76
CA LEU A 14 3.30 12.35 1.91
C LEU A 14 1.96 11.65 1.74
N LEU A 15 1.36 11.71 0.54
CA LEU A 15 0.11 11.02 0.23
C LEU A 15 0.26 9.50 0.34
N LEU A 16 1.29 8.92 -0.30
CA LEU A 16 1.54 7.49 -0.25
C LEU A 16 1.80 7.02 1.19
N GLY A 17 2.66 7.76 1.93
CA GLY A 17 2.97 7.45 3.31
C GLY A 17 1.77 7.56 4.24
N GLY A 18 0.96 8.61 4.09
CA GLY A 18 -0.25 8.82 4.88
C GLY A 18 -1.31 7.76 4.61
N LEU A 19 -1.53 7.37 3.34
CA LEU A 19 -2.49 6.33 2.97
C LEU A 19 -2.10 4.96 3.53
N PHE A 20 -0.83 4.56 3.41
CA PHE A 20 -0.36 3.29 3.96
C PHE A 20 -0.39 3.27 5.50
N LEU A 21 -0.07 4.39 6.15
CA LEU A 21 -0.16 4.50 7.60
C LEU A 21 -1.61 4.40 8.08
N PHE A 22 -2.53 5.10 7.41
CA PHE A 22 -3.95 5.05 7.74
C PHE A 22 -4.54 3.65 7.48
N ALA A 23 -4.26 3.06 6.32
CA ALA A 23 -4.74 1.71 5.98
C ALA A 23 -4.21 0.65 6.94
N GLY A 24 -2.92 0.70 7.27
CA GLY A 24 -2.31 -0.21 8.23
C GLY A 24 -2.91 -0.03 9.64
N PHE A 25 -3.19 1.21 10.05
CA PHE A 25 -3.83 1.46 11.34
C PHE A 25 -5.24 0.86 11.42
N ILE A 26 -6.08 1.07 10.39
CA ILE A 26 -7.43 0.50 10.32
C ILE A 26 -7.38 -1.04 10.36
N LYS A 27 -6.47 -1.67 9.61
CA LYS A 27 -6.31 -3.14 9.60
C LYS A 27 -5.78 -3.68 10.93
N ALA A 28 -4.99 -2.90 11.67
CA ALA A 28 -4.45 -3.29 12.96
C ALA A 28 -5.49 -3.22 14.09
N GLN A 29 -6.57 -2.43 13.94
CA GLN A 29 -7.62 -2.33 14.95
C GLN A 29 -8.42 -3.62 15.09
N ASP A 30 -8.69 -4.30 13.98
CA ASP A 30 -9.42 -5.57 13.97
C ASP A 30 -8.74 -6.59 13.06
N VAL A 31 -7.73 -7.26 13.64
CA VAL A 31 -6.96 -8.32 12.98
C VAL A 31 -7.86 -9.51 12.62
N VAL A 32 -8.90 -9.80 13.40
CA VAL A 32 -9.82 -10.93 13.16
C VAL A 32 -10.66 -10.65 11.93
N ALA A 33 -11.28 -9.47 11.84
CA ALA A 33 -12.04 -9.05 10.67
C ALA A 33 -11.13 -9.00 9.43
N PHE A 34 -9.91 -8.49 9.56
CA PHE A 34 -8.96 -8.46 8.45
C PHE A 34 -8.51 -9.86 8.00
N ALA A 35 -8.31 -10.80 8.92
CA ALA A 35 -8.05 -12.20 8.58
C ALA A 35 -9.23 -12.84 7.85
N GLY A 36 -10.47 -12.51 8.23
CA GLY A 36 -11.69 -12.90 7.51
C GLY A 36 -11.69 -12.37 6.07
N ASN A 37 -11.33 -11.10 5.89
CA ASN A 37 -11.18 -10.51 4.56
C ASN A 37 -10.10 -11.21 3.73
N ILE A 38 -8.95 -11.56 4.31
CA ILE A 38 -7.90 -12.34 3.63
C ILE A 38 -8.41 -13.74 3.27
N ALA A 39 -9.13 -14.39 4.17
CA ALA A 39 -9.68 -15.73 3.96
C ALA A 39 -10.71 -15.75 2.81
N ALA A 40 -11.45 -14.66 2.61
CA ALA A 40 -12.41 -14.52 1.51
C ALA A 40 -11.74 -14.61 0.13
N TYR A 41 -10.47 -14.22 0.00
CA TYR A 41 -9.71 -14.39 -1.25
C TYR A 41 -9.38 -15.86 -1.56
N GLN A 42 -9.46 -16.76 -0.58
CA GLN A 42 -9.18 -18.19 -0.72
C GLN A 42 -7.84 -18.46 -1.45
N LEU A 43 -6.81 -17.66 -1.14
CA LEU A 43 -5.47 -17.73 -1.74
C LEU A 43 -4.51 -18.57 -0.90
N LEU A 44 -4.72 -18.60 0.42
CA LEU A 44 -3.81 -19.19 1.39
C LEU A 44 -4.58 -20.14 2.33
N PRO A 45 -3.89 -21.14 2.91
CA PRO A 45 -4.48 -21.96 3.97
C PRO A 45 -4.87 -21.11 5.18
N TYR A 46 -5.94 -21.51 5.87
CA TYR A 46 -6.54 -20.76 6.97
C TYR A 46 -5.54 -20.27 8.04
N GLN A 47 -4.54 -21.10 8.36
CA GLN A 47 -3.48 -20.81 9.33
C GLN A 47 -2.63 -19.58 8.95
N PHE A 48 -2.39 -19.39 7.65
CA PHE A 48 -1.58 -18.28 7.13
C PHE A 48 -2.38 -16.98 7.01
N ASN A 49 -3.71 -17.05 6.94
CA ASN A 49 -4.55 -15.85 6.87
C ASN A 49 -4.39 -14.99 8.12
N TYR A 50 -4.37 -15.63 9.30
CA TYR A 50 -4.20 -14.93 10.57
C TYR A 50 -2.78 -14.38 10.75
N LEU A 51 -1.76 -15.15 10.33
CA LEU A 51 -0.37 -14.69 10.36
C LEU A 51 -0.19 -13.46 9.45
N LEU A 52 -0.72 -13.50 8.23
CA LEU A 52 -0.66 -12.38 7.31
C LEU A 52 -1.44 -11.17 7.84
N ALA A 53 -2.65 -11.39 8.38
CA ALA A 53 -3.45 -10.35 8.99
C ALA A 53 -2.75 -9.68 10.18
N ALA A 54 -1.99 -10.45 10.96
CA ALA A 54 -1.25 -9.93 12.10
C ALA A 54 0.02 -9.18 11.68
N CYS A 55 0.73 -9.60 10.63
CA CYS A 55 2.01 -8.99 10.25
C CYS A 55 1.86 -7.81 9.29
N LEU A 56 0.98 -7.93 8.28
CA LEU A 56 0.85 -6.97 7.18
C LEU A 56 0.57 -5.53 7.66
N PRO A 57 -0.34 -5.28 8.61
CA PRO A 57 -0.67 -3.92 9.05
C PRO A 57 0.54 -3.18 9.62
N TYR A 58 1.38 -3.86 10.41
CA TYR A 58 2.59 -3.25 10.97
C TYR A 58 3.62 -2.93 9.89
N ILE A 59 3.75 -3.80 8.87
CA ILE A 59 4.63 -3.55 7.72
C ILE A 59 4.16 -2.29 6.97
N GLU A 60 2.85 -2.13 6.75
CA GLU A 60 2.26 -0.95 6.12
C GLU A 60 2.49 0.33 6.94
N ILE A 61 2.27 0.28 8.26
CA ILE A 61 2.51 1.41 9.17
C ILE A 61 3.99 1.82 9.15
N ILE A 62 4.91 0.86 9.29
CA ILE A 62 6.35 1.14 9.28
C ILE A 62 6.76 1.76 7.94
N ALA A 63 6.27 1.22 6.81
CA ALA A 63 6.54 1.78 5.48
C ALA A 63 5.99 3.21 5.36
N GLY A 64 4.76 3.46 5.84
CA GLY A 64 4.13 4.77 5.87
C GLY A 64 4.95 5.79 6.68
N VAL A 65 5.35 5.44 7.90
CA VAL A 65 6.20 6.28 8.76
C VAL A 65 7.56 6.58 8.09
N LEU A 66 8.19 5.59 7.46
CA LEU A 66 9.46 5.78 6.76
C LEU A 66 9.34 6.72 5.54
N LEU A 67 8.20 6.70 4.85
CA LEU A 67 7.89 7.64 3.77
C LEU A 67 7.67 9.06 4.31
N LEU A 68 6.86 9.21 5.37
CA LEU A 68 6.55 10.51 5.99
C LEU A 68 7.81 11.18 6.56
N THR A 69 8.62 10.43 7.31
CA THR A 69 9.87 10.92 7.91
C THR A 69 11.00 11.14 6.90
N GLY A 70 10.90 10.56 5.70
CA GLY A 70 11.91 10.72 4.65
C GLY A 70 13.22 9.97 4.85
N ARG A 71 13.34 9.16 5.92
CA ARG A 71 14.61 8.53 6.29
C ARG A 71 15.02 7.43 5.30
N ARG A 72 14.07 6.60 4.85
CA ARG A 72 14.31 5.49 3.92
C ARG A 72 13.25 5.40 2.81
N VAL A 73 13.06 6.49 2.07
CA VAL A 73 12.00 6.59 1.02
C VAL A 73 12.12 5.52 -0.08
N ARG A 74 13.33 5.11 -0.49
CA ARG A 74 13.50 4.11 -1.58
C ARG A 74 12.95 2.72 -1.20
N PRO A 75 13.45 2.06 -0.15
CA PRO A 75 12.92 0.76 0.23
C PRO A 75 11.47 0.84 0.68
N ALA A 76 11.05 1.94 1.31
CA ALA A 76 9.65 2.11 1.71
C ALA A 76 8.70 2.25 0.51
N ALA A 77 9.06 3.04 -0.52
CA ALA A 77 8.27 3.16 -1.74
C ALA A 77 8.22 1.85 -2.54
N LEU A 78 9.33 1.11 -2.60
CA LEU A 78 9.35 -0.23 -3.22
C LEU A 78 8.47 -1.20 -2.46
N LEU A 79 8.54 -1.21 -1.13
CA LEU A 79 7.71 -2.06 -0.29
C LEU A 79 6.23 -1.75 -0.47
N CYS A 80 5.84 -0.47 -0.40
CA CYS A 80 4.47 -0.05 -0.70
C CYS A 80 4.02 -0.48 -2.10
N GLY A 81 4.85 -0.27 -3.12
CA GLY A 81 4.54 -0.69 -4.48
C GLY A 81 4.35 -2.20 -4.63
N LEU A 82 5.22 -3.00 -4.00
CA LEU A 82 5.10 -4.46 -3.99
C LEU A 82 3.83 -4.91 -3.27
N LEU A 83 3.52 -4.31 -2.12
CA LEU A 83 2.29 -4.61 -1.39
C LEU A 83 1.04 -4.28 -2.22
N THR A 84 1.04 -3.14 -2.91
CA THR A 84 -0.05 -2.78 -3.85
C THR A 84 -0.14 -3.77 -5.00
N LEU A 85 0.97 -4.22 -5.59
CA LEU A 85 0.96 -5.23 -6.66
C LEU A 85 0.37 -6.57 -6.19
N VAL A 86 0.76 -7.03 -4.99
CA VAL A 86 0.21 -8.25 -4.39
C VAL A 86 -1.29 -8.11 -4.18
N PHE A 87 -1.74 -6.95 -3.68
CA PHE A 87 -3.16 -6.68 -3.47
C PHE A 87 -3.96 -6.65 -4.79
N ILE A 88 -3.44 -6.01 -5.84
CA ILE A 88 -4.04 -6.03 -7.18
C ILE A 88 -4.13 -7.47 -7.70
N GLY A 89 -3.06 -8.26 -7.56
CA GLY A 89 -3.04 -9.66 -7.98
C GLY A 89 -4.08 -10.50 -7.25
N ALA A 90 -4.23 -10.30 -5.93
CA ALA A 90 -5.25 -10.96 -5.12
C ALA A 90 -6.67 -10.57 -5.57
N LEU A 91 -6.91 -9.28 -5.82
CA LEU A 91 -8.19 -8.76 -6.29
C LEU A 91 -8.57 -9.29 -7.68
N LEU A 92 -7.63 -9.27 -8.64
CA LEU A 92 -7.84 -9.82 -9.97
C LEU A 92 -8.07 -11.33 -9.92
N SER A 93 -7.35 -12.06 -9.07
CA SER A 93 -7.57 -13.50 -8.86
C SER A 93 -8.98 -13.78 -8.34
N ALA A 94 -9.44 -13.05 -7.34
CA ALA A 94 -10.80 -13.17 -6.81
C ALA A 94 -11.87 -12.86 -7.88
N TRP A 95 -11.65 -11.80 -8.66
CA TRP A 95 -12.56 -11.41 -9.73
C TRP A 95 -12.66 -12.49 -10.83
N MET A 96 -11.54 -13.04 -11.29
CA MET A 96 -11.54 -14.13 -12.28
C MET A 96 -12.21 -15.41 -11.77
N ARG A 97 -12.23 -15.63 -10.45
CA ARG A 97 -12.89 -16.75 -9.79
C ARG A 97 -14.38 -16.50 -9.51
N GLY A 98 -14.89 -15.30 -9.81
CA GLY A 98 -16.28 -14.93 -9.54
C GLY A 98 -16.61 -14.81 -8.04
N LEU A 99 -15.61 -14.59 -7.19
CA LEU A 99 -15.83 -14.39 -5.75
C LEU A 99 -16.41 -12.99 -5.52
N ASP A 100 -17.56 -12.91 -4.85
CA ASP A 100 -18.17 -11.64 -4.45
C ASP A 100 -17.46 -11.07 -3.20
N ILE A 101 -16.31 -10.45 -3.42
CA ILE A 101 -15.49 -9.87 -2.35
C ILE A 101 -15.70 -8.36 -2.31
N SER A 102 -16.15 -7.85 -1.16
CA SER A 102 -16.18 -6.41 -0.89
C SER A 102 -14.76 -5.91 -0.61
N CYS A 103 -14.25 -4.98 -1.42
CA CYS A 103 -12.86 -4.51 -1.33
C CYS A 103 -12.67 -3.50 -0.17
N GLY A 104 -12.90 -3.94 1.08
CA GLY A 104 -12.94 -3.14 2.31
C GLY A 104 -11.61 -2.52 2.80
N CYS A 105 -10.76 -2.03 1.89
CA CYS A 105 -9.44 -1.47 2.21
C CYS A 105 -9.46 -0.23 3.12
N PHE A 106 -10.61 0.43 3.29
CA PHE A 106 -10.80 1.57 4.21
C PHE A 106 -11.90 1.34 5.27
N SER A 107 -12.72 0.31 5.12
CA SER A 107 -13.70 -0.10 6.12
C SER A 107 -14.17 -1.53 5.82
N PRO A 108 -14.24 -2.44 6.81
CA PRO A 108 -14.69 -3.83 6.60
C PRO A 108 -16.10 -3.96 6.00
N GLU A 109 -16.94 -2.93 6.18
CA GLU A 109 -18.35 -2.91 5.78
C GLU A 109 -18.61 -2.22 4.44
N ALA A 110 -17.59 -1.56 3.85
CA ALA A 110 -17.76 -0.79 2.63
C ALA A 110 -17.76 -1.72 1.39
N LYS A 111 -18.92 -1.81 0.72
CA LYS A 111 -19.06 -2.45 -0.60
C LYS A 111 -18.47 -1.54 -1.69
N THR A 112 -17.16 -1.48 -1.81
CA THR A 112 -16.51 -0.78 -2.93
C THR A 112 -16.50 -1.66 -4.17
N SER A 113 -16.81 -1.08 -5.33
CA SER A 113 -16.76 -1.81 -6.59
C SER A 113 -15.32 -2.19 -6.95
N ILE A 114 -15.15 -3.30 -7.70
CA ILE A 114 -13.83 -3.77 -8.16
C ILE A 114 -13.13 -2.71 -9.00
N GLY A 115 -13.88 -1.93 -9.79
CA GLY A 115 -13.35 -0.84 -10.60
C GLY A 115 -12.76 0.30 -9.76
N GLU A 116 -13.41 0.68 -8.67
CA GLU A 116 -12.89 1.70 -7.75
C GLU A 116 -11.63 1.24 -7.02
N ALA A 117 -11.61 -0.03 -6.60
CA ALA A 117 -10.44 -0.63 -5.96
C ALA A 117 -9.24 -0.65 -6.91
N LEU A 118 -9.42 -1.09 -8.16
CA LEU A 118 -8.38 -1.08 -9.19
C LEU A 118 -7.91 0.35 -9.50
N LEU A 119 -8.82 1.32 -9.62
CA LEU A 119 -8.45 2.71 -9.89
C LEU A 119 -7.60 3.30 -8.76
N ARG A 120 -7.99 3.04 -7.51
CA ARG A 120 -7.21 3.44 -6.33
C ARG A 120 -5.83 2.80 -6.34
N ASP A 121 -5.76 1.50 -6.58
CA ASP A 121 -4.50 0.75 -6.51
C ASP A 121 -3.55 1.14 -7.65
N LEU A 122 -4.09 1.45 -8.84
CA LEU A 122 -3.33 2.08 -9.93
C LEU A 122 -2.80 3.46 -9.53
N GLY A 123 -3.62 4.28 -8.86
CA GLY A 123 -3.19 5.56 -8.30
C GLY A 123 -2.04 5.41 -7.31
N LEU A 124 -2.13 4.44 -6.40
CA LEU A 124 -1.07 4.12 -5.44
C LEU A 124 0.23 3.65 -6.12
N LEU A 125 0.13 2.82 -7.16
CA LEU A 125 1.28 2.40 -7.96
C LEU A 125 1.96 3.58 -8.65
N ILE A 126 1.19 4.48 -9.23
CA ILE A 126 1.72 5.70 -9.85
C ILE A 126 2.46 6.53 -8.79
N LEU A 127 1.85 6.76 -7.63
CA LEU A 127 2.49 7.50 -6.53
C LEU A 127 3.77 6.84 -6.03
N ALA A 128 3.81 5.51 -5.92
CA ALA A 128 4.99 4.75 -5.55
C ALA A 128 6.10 4.85 -6.61
N HIS A 129 5.74 4.70 -7.89
CA HIS A 129 6.66 4.82 -9.01
C HIS A 129 7.26 6.23 -9.12
N PHE A 130 6.43 7.28 -9.03
CA PHE A 130 6.87 8.67 -8.99
C PHE A 130 7.78 8.94 -7.79
N SER A 131 7.40 8.50 -6.58
CA SER A 131 8.23 8.65 -5.38
C SER A 131 9.60 7.97 -5.53
N PHE A 132 9.66 6.82 -6.20
CA PHE A 132 10.89 6.09 -6.48
C PHE A 132 11.76 6.77 -7.55
N HIS A 133 11.18 7.18 -8.67
CA HIS A 133 11.89 7.79 -9.80
C HIS A 133 12.35 9.24 -9.52
N LEU A 134 11.51 10.08 -8.90
CA LEU A 134 11.90 11.45 -8.58
C LEU A 134 12.95 11.53 -7.47
N ARG A 135 13.06 10.52 -6.59
CA ARG A 135 14.15 10.44 -5.61
C ARG A 135 15.52 10.47 -6.30
N ASN A 136 15.69 9.83 -7.46
CA ASN A 136 16.97 9.85 -8.21
C ASN A 136 17.37 11.25 -8.66
N ARG A 137 16.40 12.17 -8.82
CA ARG A 137 16.65 13.56 -9.20
C ARG A 137 16.99 14.45 -8.00
N PHE A 138 16.67 14.03 -6.78
CA PHE A 138 16.86 14.81 -5.55
C PHE A 138 17.84 14.20 -4.54
N THR A 139 18.36 13.01 -4.80
CA THR A 139 19.57 12.53 -4.11
C THR A 139 20.76 13.31 -4.64
N THR A 140 21.11 14.40 -3.94
CA THR A 140 22.47 14.93 -3.97
C THR A 140 23.41 13.77 -3.67
N PRO A 141 24.50 13.57 -4.43
CA PRO A 141 25.53 12.61 -4.06
C PRO A 141 25.93 12.92 -2.62
N ARG A 142 25.71 11.97 -1.72
CA ARG A 142 26.25 12.06 -0.37
C ARG A 142 27.75 11.90 -0.55
N ALA A 143 28.44 13.02 -0.74
CA ALA A 143 29.89 13.06 -0.73
C ALA A 143 30.34 12.37 0.56
N SER A 144 31.26 11.42 0.37
CA SER A 144 32.02 10.66 1.35
C SER A 144 32.18 11.34 2.72
N ARG A 145 31.88 10.59 3.78
CA ARG A 145 32.62 10.64 5.04
C ARG A 145 32.94 9.23 5.46
#